data_AF-A0A7W0L6V3-F1
#
_entry.id   AF-A0A7W0L6V3-F1
#
_cell.length_a   1.000
_cell.length_b   1.000
_cell.length_c   1.000
_cell.angle_alpha   90.00
_cell.angle_beta   90.00
_cell.angle_gamma   90.00
#
_symmetry.space_group_name_H-M   'P 1'
#
loop_
_entity.id
_entity.type
_entity.pdbx_description
1 polymer ?
#
loop_
_entity_poly.entity_id
_entity_poly.type
_entity_poly.pdbx_seq_one_letter_code
_entity_poly.pdbx_strand_id
1 'polypeptide(L)' 'MIFSAGHQQVVFCADEPSGLEAIIAIHSTALGPALGGTRFYPYPDPAAALT' A
#
# COMPACT_ATOMS: atom_id res chain seq x y z
N MET A 1 7.29 -3.59 12.31
CA MET A 1 7.09 -2.17 11.97
C MET A 1 7.92 -1.90 10.72
N ILE A 2 7.29 -1.87 9.54
CA ILE A 2 8.01 -1.62 8.28
C ILE A 2 8.02 -0.11 8.04
N PHE A 3 9.21 0.38 7.71
CA PHE A 3 9.65 1.76 7.76
C PHE A 3 8.83 2.67 6.84
N SER A 4 8.36 3.81 7.37
CA SER A 4 7.92 4.94 6.56
C SER A 4 9.14 5.51 5.85
N ALA A 5 9.33 5.15 4.58
CA ALA A 5 10.28 5.79 3.68
C ALA A 5 9.80 7.21 3.29
N GLY A 6 9.40 8.02 4.27
CA GLY A 6 8.83 9.36 4.07
C GLY A 6 7.32 9.39 3.77
N HIS A 7 6.62 8.26 3.86
CA HIS A 7 5.17 8.19 3.66
C HIS A 7 4.41 8.58 4.93
N GLN A 8 3.35 9.39 4.81
CA GLN A 8 2.47 9.71 5.92
C GLN A 8 1.76 8.47 6.51
N GLN A 9 1.38 7.51 5.65
CA GLN A 9 0.67 6.31 6.09
C GLN A 9 0.92 5.14 5.14
N VAL A 10 1.01 3.93 5.68
CA VAL A 10 0.98 2.68 4.92
C VAL A 10 -0.03 1.76 5.60
N VAL A 11 -1.02 1.29 4.87
CA VAL A 11 -2.09 0.39 5.35
C VAL A 11 -1.98 -0.94 4.63
N PHE A 12 -2.01 -2.02 5.40
CA PHE A 12 -2.12 -3.38 4.90
C PHE A 12 -3.58 -3.81 4.99
N CYS A 13 -4.14 -4.27 3.88
CA CYS A 13 -5.51 -4.74 3.78
C CYS A 13 -5.48 -6.21 3.32
N ALA A 14 -6.24 -7.05 4.00
CA ALA A 14 -6.47 -8.43 3.61
C ALA A 14 -7.96 -8.73 3.70
N ASP A 15 -8.49 -9.43 2.70
CA ASP A 15 -9.84 -9.97 2.71
C ASP A 15 -9.78 -11.44 2.27
N GLU A 16 -9.96 -12.34 3.23
CA GLU A 16 -9.81 -13.79 3.03
C GLU A 16 -10.82 -14.37 2.02
N PRO A 17 -12.13 -14.00 2.04
CA PRO A 17 -13.10 -14.52 1.11
C PRO A 17 -12.78 -14.22 -0.37
N SER A 18 -12.26 -13.02 -0.66
CA SER A 18 -11.84 -12.67 -2.03
C SER A 18 -10.38 -13.06 -2.34
N GLY A 19 -9.60 -13.41 -1.32
CA GLY A 19 -8.15 -13.61 -1.44
C GLY A 19 -7.39 -12.31 -1.72
N LEU A 20 -7.98 -11.15 -1.42
CA LEU A 20 -7.34 -9.86 -1.63
C LEU A 20 -6.22 -9.65 -0.61
N GLU A 21 -5.03 -9.38 -1.11
CA GLU A 21 -3.93 -8.79 -0.36
C GLU A 21 -3.56 -7.47 -1.02
N ALA A 22 -3.62 -6.37 -0.25
CA ALA A 22 -3.41 -5.04 -0.78
C ALA A 22 -2.63 -4.16 0.20
N ILE A 23 -1.92 -3.20 -0.38
CA ILE A 23 -1.15 -2.19 0.35
C ILE A 23 -1.57 -0.82 -0.17
N ILE A 24 -1.96 0.06 0.73
CA ILE A 24 -2.28 1.45 0.43
C ILE A 24 -1.21 2.33 1.05
N ALA A 25 -0.36 2.92 0.22
CA ALA A 25 0.70 3.83 0.65
C ALA A 25 0.32 5.28 0.35
N ILE A 26 0.20 6.10 1.38
CA ILE A 26 -0.08 7.54 1.28
C ILE A 26 1.20 8.30 1.54
N HIS A 27 1.74 8.91 0.48
CA HIS A 27 2.93 9.76 0.61
C HIS A 27 2.60 11.09 1.29
N SER A 28 1.58 11.82 0.82
CA SER A 28 1.19 13.12 1.38
C SER A 28 -0.29 13.45 1.13
N THR A 29 -0.89 14.15 2.09
CA THR A 29 -2.24 14.75 2.02
C THR A 29 -2.21 16.28 2.10
N ALA A 30 -1.03 16.91 1.96
CA ALA A 30 -0.86 18.35 2.20
C ALA A 30 -1.69 19.26 1.28
N LEU A 31 -2.04 18.79 0.08
CA LEU A 31 -2.84 19.52 -0.91
C LEU A 31 -4.29 19.00 -1.04
N GLY A 32 -4.71 18.11 -0.13
CA GLY A 32 -6.01 17.47 -0.16
C GLY A 32 -5.93 15.94 -0.03
N PRO A 33 -7.05 15.23 -0.25
CA PRO A 33 -7.09 13.77 -0.18
C PRO A 33 -6.07 13.13 -1.13
N ALA A 34 -5.42 12.05 -0.67
CA ALA A 34 -4.49 11.31 -1.50
C ALA A 34 -5.23 10.63 -2.67
N LEU A 35 -4.67 10.75 -3.87
CA LEU A 35 -5.15 10.08 -5.07
C LEU A 35 -3.99 9.36 -5.74
N GLY A 36 -4.22 8.11 -6.13
CA GLY A 36 -3.24 7.27 -6.81
C GLY A 36 -3.94 6.17 -7.59
N GLY A 37 -3.23 5.61 -8.57
CA GLY A 37 -3.71 4.44 -9.29
C GLY A 37 -3.54 3.15 -8.47
N THR A 38 -4.25 2.10 -8.88
CA THR A 38 -4.09 0.76 -8.31
C THR A 38 -3.29 -0.11 -9.27
N ARG A 39 -2.27 -0.79 -8.76
CA ARG A 39 -1.48 -1.76 -9.51
C ARG A 39 -1.76 -3.17 -9.00
N PHE A 40 -2.19 -4.05 -9.90
CA PHE A 40 -2.24 -5.50 -9.66
C PHE A 40 -1.03 -6.14 -10.32
N TYR A 41 -0.17 -6.77 -9.53
CA TYR A 41 1.05 -7.40 -10.01
C TYR A 41 1.42 -8.58 -9.09
N PRO A 42 1.82 -9.74 -9.64
CA PRO A 42 2.17 -10.91 -8.84
C PRO A 42 3.60 -10.77 -8.29
N TYR A 43 3.76 -10.02 -7.21
CA TYR A 43 5.02 -9.98 -6.48
C TYR A 43 5.28 -11.32 -5.77
N PRO A 44 6.56 -11.71 -5.60
CA PRO A 44 6.90 -12.97 -4.94
C PRO A 44 6.48 -13.01 -3.47
N ASP A 45 6.45 -11.85 -2.80
CA ASP A 45 6.02 -11.69 -1.42
C ASP A 45 5.56 -10.23 -1.14
N PRO A 46 4.89 -9.96 -0.01
CA PRO A 46 4.43 -8.61 0.34
C PRO A 46 5.55 -7.58 0.57
N ALA A 47 6.76 -8.01 0.94
CA ALA A 47 7.88 -7.08 1.14
C ALA A 47 8.38 -6.56 -0.22
N ALA A 48 8.43 -7.40 -1.24
CA ALA A 48 8.75 -7.00 -2.62
C ALA A 48 7.73 -6.00 -3.20
N ALA A 49 6.49 -5.98 -2.69
CA ALA A 49 5.48 -4.99 -3.08
C ALA A 49 5.67 -3.61 -2.39
N LEU A 50 6.51 -3.52 -1.34
CA LEU A 50 6.76 -2.29 -0.57
C LEU A 50 8.02 -1.52 -0.98
N THR A 51 8.87 -2.11 -1.82
CA THR A 51 10.21 -1.59 -2.20
C THR A 51 10.27 -1.25 -3.67
#